data_AF-B2T1Y8-F1
#
_entry.id   AF-B2T1Y8-F1
#
_cell.length_a   1.000
_cell.length_b   1.000
_cell.length_c   1.000
_cell.angle_alpha   90.00
_cell.angle_beta   90.00
_cell.angle_gamma   90.00
#
_symmetry.space_group_name_H-M   'P 1'
#
loop_
_entity.id
_entity.type
_entity.pdbx_description
1 polymer ?
#
loop_
_entity_poly.entity_id
_entity_poly.type
_entity_poly.pdbx_seq_one_letter_code
_entity_poly.pdbx_strand_id
1 'polypeptide(L)'
;MSKVTFPLTGHQYSDDGSTDRDMLDGGHTEYLLPMLQETVDTARSAIDARASALASASQASDHAQATAHDAVIVAQDRQAAEAAAAAAHADAATVNIPLLTGNAGRMLGVAEDGASMAWVDMSPYTQDADLASPDKGVRMVAHAVDDRDLADPEKGVSMVAHAADDRLIAAPGGASLVGFKGALAGSVARTVADDLNDGYANPKRFGAKGNGSADDTAAIQAAIDVLAAAGGGVIRFPNGNYFCNVVLKDGVHLVSGAEHFGYLAQVDGPIAGVTLSQAAPGFVVDTPATLKRGVLSVKGINFQGLGAAYAGGGVRFQGTRWGAIKCCSANGFADQAFLHRNGWGVVFEDLLATNCLLGAARTSVVGVLETHGTDDFINRVEMAGQSAASVTDANLFRAAIAVYGANSFLSNAVGEQADRGIYIGPQSGAGHRMALCRGDSNGGVGFWIDGNVIGSVCTAYNNSLAGSGLYSGFYASATSSGCKFSSCRSDGHDATIPQKYGYEDYVSNSNANVRNSYIDCGGFYNASGLFLTQGFLGSGVVNPPQAIRPADGTTIVDVTGTSLVVFAGYATATTVTNFTGGAEGDTIRVLGDAQVTIANGSGINTPTNAAVALADKTMYTFTQYNGVWYMG
;
A
#
# COMPACT_ATOMS: atom_id res chain seq x y z
N MET A 1 52.36 -53.95 10.70
CA MET A 1 51.28 -53.20 10.02
C MET A 1 49.96 -53.66 10.61
N SER A 2 49.02 -52.74 10.84
CA SER A 2 47.69 -53.07 11.35
C SER A 2 46.90 -53.84 10.29
N LYS A 3 46.24 -54.92 10.72
CA LYS A 3 45.37 -55.78 9.92
C LYS A 3 44.37 -54.93 9.10
N VAL A 4 44.46 -54.95 7.77
CA VAL A 4 43.44 -54.32 6.91
C VAL A 4 42.66 -55.43 6.23
N THR A 5 41.41 -55.60 6.62
CA THR A 5 40.47 -56.54 6.01
C THR A 5 39.56 -55.74 5.08
N PHE A 6 39.48 -56.10 3.80
CA PHE A 6 38.60 -55.44 2.82
C PHE A 6 37.43 -56.36 2.48
N PRO A 7 36.16 -55.95 2.71
CA PRO A 7 35.02 -56.68 2.20
C PRO A 7 34.78 -56.32 0.74
N LEU A 8 35.22 -57.19 -0.17
CA LEU A 8 34.63 -57.31 -1.50
C LEU A 8 33.66 -58.50 -1.44
N THR A 9 32.47 -58.32 -2.00
CA THR A 9 31.30 -59.22 -1.92
C THR A 9 31.62 -60.69 -1.60
N GLY A 10 31.30 -61.13 -0.38
CA GLY A 10 31.23 -62.54 0.00
C GLY A 10 32.54 -63.27 0.36
N HIS A 11 33.70 -62.60 0.33
CA HIS A 11 34.99 -63.27 0.61
C HIS A 11 35.84 -62.53 1.65
N GLN A 12 36.51 -63.28 2.55
CA GLN A 12 37.51 -62.76 3.49
C GLN A 12 38.91 -63.03 2.92
N TYR A 13 39.76 -62.00 2.82
CA TYR A 13 41.17 -62.11 2.41
C TYR A 13 42.07 -61.42 3.45
N SER A 14 43.23 -62.01 3.75
CA SER A 14 44.20 -61.53 4.74
C SER A 14 45.59 -61.32 4.14
N ASP A 15 46.19 -60.17 4.46
CA ASP A 15 47.59 -59.82 4.18
C ASP A 15 48.46 -60.34 5.34
N ASP A 16 48.60 -61.67 5.43
CA ASP A 16 49.30 -62.33 6.55
C ASP A 16 50.36 -63.37 6.14
N GLY A 17 50.66 -63.50 4.84
CA GLY A 17 51.72 -64.39 4.38
C GLY A 17 51.41 -65.89 4.47
N SER A 18 50.18 -66.29 4.80
CA SER A 18 49.93 -67.66 5.29
C SER A 18 48.89 -68.50 4.53
N THR A 19 48.24 -67.97 3.47
CA THR A 19 47.25 -68.72 2.69
C THR A 19 47.30 -68.38 1.20
N ASP A 20 46.60 -69.19 0.37
CA ASP A 20 46.45 -69.06 -1.11
C ASP A 20 45.78 -67.75 -1.60
N ARG A 21 45.78 -66.72 -0.76
CA ARG A 21 44.93 -65.51 -0.83
C ARG A 21 45.65 -64.25 -0.31
N ASP A 22 46.97 -64.27 -0.28
CA ASP A 22 47.86 -63.21 0.17
C ASP A 22 48.25 -62.23 -0.97
N MET A 23 48.36 -60.93 -0.67
CA MET A 23 48.46 -59.83 -1.66
C MET A 23 49.87 -59.21 -1.76
N LEU A 24 50.88 -59.80 -1.12
CA LEU A 24 52.27 -59.34 -1.18
C LEU A 24 53.02 -59.86 -2.43
N ASP A 25 54.02 -59.10 -2.86
CA ASP A 25 54.97 -59.44 -3.95
C ASP A 25 54.37 -59.77 -5.33
N GLY A 26 53.28 -59.10 -5.70
CA GLY A 26 52.71 -59.22 -7.06
C GLY A 26 51.91 -60.50 -7.29
N GLY A 27 51.45 -61.15 -6.22
CA GLY A 27 50.54 -62.28 -6.24
C GLY A 27 49.23 -61.96 -6.99
N HIS A 28 49.14 -62.49 -8.21
CA HIS A 28 47.95 -62.65 -9.06
C HIS A 28 47.16 -61.39 -9.48
N THR A 29 47.79 -60.58 -10.34
CA THR A 29 47.09 -59.61 -11.22
C THR A 29 46.01 -60.23 -12.12
N GLU A 30 46.03 -61.56 -12.30
CA GLU A 30 45.09 -62.33 -13.13
C GLU A 30 43.71 -62.56 -12.49
N TYR A 31 43.56 -62.37 -11.17
CA TYR A 31 42.25 -62.47 -10.49
C TYR A 31 41.60 -61.11 -10.20
N LEU A 32 42.37 -60.01 -10.20
CA LEU A 32 41.85 -58.67 -9.89
C LEU A 32 40.85 -58.14 -10.93
N LEU A 33 41.08 -58.41 -12.22
CA LEU A 33 40.22 -57.95 -13.31
C LEU A 33 38.85 -58.66 -13.32
N PRO A 34 38.77 -60.01 -13.22
CA PRO A 34 37.50 -60.70 -12.98
C PRO A 34 36.76 -60.22 -11.72
N MET A 35 37.47 -59.87 -10.65
CA MET A 35 36.87 -59.40 -9.38
C MET A 35 36.26 -58.00 -9.47
N LEU A 36 36.91 -57.07 -10.17
CA LEU A 36 36.33 -55.76 -10.45
C LEU A 36 35.13 -55.89 -11.39
N GLN A 37 35.20 -56.80 -12.35
CA GLN A 37 34.07 -57.10 -13.24
C GLN A 37 32.87 -57.66 -12.47
N GLU A 38 33.07 -58.61 -11.55
CA GLU A 38 31.98 -59.17 -10.72
C GLU A 38 31.35 -58.12 -9.79
N THR A 39 32.16 -57.19 -9.26
CA THR A 39 31.67 -56.07 -8.45
C THR A 39 30.87 -55.07 -9.30
N VAL A 40 31.33 -54.79 -10.52
CA VAL A 40 30.63 -53.93 -11.49
C VAL A 40 29.33 -54.58 -11.97
N ASP A 41 29.33 -55.88 -12.23
CA ASP A 41 28.14 -56.65 -12.64
C ASP A 41 27.11 -56.70 -11.50
N THR A 42 27.56 -56.83 -10.26
CA THR A 42 26.70 -56.74 -9.06
C THR A 42 26.11 -55.35 -8.89
N ALA A 43 26.92 -54.29 -9.06
CA ALA A 43 26.45 -52.91 -9.00
C ALA A 43 25.47 -52.57 -10.13
N ARG A 44 25.71 -53.09 -11.34
CA ARG A 44 24.81 -52.94 -12.49
C ARG A 44 23.48 -53.68 -12.26
N SER A 45 23.52 -54.88 -11.70
CA SER A 45 22.31 -55.63 -11.30
C SER A 45 21.49 -54.87 -10.24
N ALA A 46 22.15 -54.19 -9.29
CA ALA A 46 21.48 -53.35 -8.30
C ALA A 46 20.87 -52.07 -8.90
N ILE A 47 21.54 -51.45 -9.88
CA ILE A 47 21.01 -50.30 -10.64
C ILE A 47 19.79 -50.72 -11.47
N ASP A 48 19.85 -51.87 -12.14
CA ASP A 48 18.74 -52.40 -12.95
C ASP A 48 17.54 -52.81 -12.08
N ALA A 49 17.80 -53.36 -10.89
CA ALA A 49 16.76 -53.63 -9.90
C ALA A 49 16.11 -52.33 -9.38
N ARG A 50 16.90 -51.28 -9.14
CA ARG A 50 16.39 -49.94 -8.74
C ARG A 50 15.59 -49.27 -9.86
N ALA A 51 16.03 -49.38 -11.11
CA ALA A 51 15.30 -48.86 -12.26
C ALA A 51 13.95 -49.57 -12.43
N SER A 52 13.93 -50.89 -12.22
CA SER A 52 12.71 -51.70 -12.21
C SER A 52 11.77 -51.30 -11.06
N ALA A 53 12.31 -51.05 -9.86
CA ALA A 53 11.54 -50.56 -8.71
C ALA A 53 10.94 -49.15 -8.95
N LEU A 54 11.69 -48.24 -9.59
CA LEU A 54 11.18 -46.92 -9.97
C LEU A 54 10.06 -47.03 -11.02
N ALA A 55 10.19 -47.92 -11.99
CA ALA A 55 9.15 -48.16 -13.00
C ALA A 55 7.87 -48.72 -12.36
N SER A 56 7.99 -49.65 -11.40
CA SER A 56 6.85 -50.15 -10.62
C SER A 56 6.22 -49.07 -9.75
N ALA A 57 7.01 -48.19 -9.13
CA ALA A 57 6.50 -47.06 -8.35
C ALA A 57 5.77 -46.01 -9.21
N SER A 58 6.26 -45.77 -10.43
CA SER A 58 5.59 -44.91 -11.41
C SER A 58 4.25 -45.51 -11.84
N GLN A 59 4.20 -46.81 -12.15
CA GLN A 59 2.94 -47.50 -12.46
C GLN A 59 1.95 -47.47 -11.30
N ALA A 60 2.41 -47.57 -10.05
CA ALA A 60 1.57 -47.46 -8.87
C ALA A 60 0.99 -46.04 -8.68
N SER A 61 1.78 -45.00 -8.97
CA SER A 61 1.34 -43.60 -8.97
C SER A 61 0.26 -43.35 -10.05
N ASP A 62 0.46 -43.90 -11.24
CA ASP A 62 -0.50 -43.78 -12.35
C ASP A 62 -1.81 -44.54 -12.06
N HIS A 63 -1.73 -45.68 -11.36
CA HIS A 63 -2.92 -46.42 -10.90
C HIS A 63 -3.68 -45.68 -9.78
N ALA A 64 -2.96 -45.02 -8.86
CA ALA A 64 -3.55 -44.23 -7.77
C ALA A 64 -4.30 -42.98 -8.25
N GLN A 65 -3.91 -42.42 -9.41
CA GLN A 65 -4.66 -41.34 -10.06
C GLN A 65 -5.91 -41.83 -10.81
N ALA A 66 -5.98 -43.13 -11.15
CA ALA A 66 -7.05 -43.68 -11.98
C ALA A 66 -8.27 -44.23 -11.21
N THR A 67 -8.15 -44.58 -9.93
CA THR A 67 -9.27 -45.17 -9.17
C THR A 67 -9.29 -44.75 -7.70
N ALA A 68 -10.25 -43.91 -7.32
CA ALA A 68 -10.59 -43.63 -5.93
C ALA A 68 -11.33 -44.84 -5.31
N HIS A 69 -10.61 -45.76 -4.68
CA HIS A 69 -11.06 -46.61 -3.56
C HIS A 69 -10.00 -47.71 -3.27
N ASP A 70 -9.35 -47.65 -2.11
CA ASP A 70 -9.27 -48.69 -1.07
C ASP A 70 -7.95 -48.55 -0.27
N ALA A 71 -8.03 -47.99 0.94
CA ALA A 71 -6.88 -47.55 1.73
C ALA A 71 -5.96 -48.71 2.20
N VAL A 72 -6.46 -49.95 2.16
CA VAL A 72 -5.71 -51.16 2.56
C VAL A 72 -4.70 -51.57 1.50
N ILE A 73 -5.04 -51.43 0.21
CA ILE A 73 -4.17 -51.82 -0.91
C ILE A 73 -2.99 -50.84 -1.01
N VAL A 74 -3.27 -49.54 -0.90
CA VAL A 74 -2.23 -48.49 -0.90
C VAL A 74 -1.22 -48.66 0.24
N ALA A 75 -1.68 -49.10 1.42
CA ALA A 75 -0.81 -49.36 2.56
C ALA A 75 0.08 -50.60 2.36
N GLN A 76 -0.44 -51.66 1.75
CA GLN A 76 0.32 -52.88 1.43
C GLN A 76 1.38 -52.62 0.36
N ASP A 77 1.04 -51.87 -0.70
CA ASP A 77 1.97 -51.52 -1.78
C ASP A 77 3.09 -50.58 -1.30
N ARG A 78 2.74 -49.63 -0.42
CA ARG A 78 3.74 -48.77 0.23
C ARG A 78 4.70 -49.58 1.11
N GLN A 79 4.21 -50.56 1.85
CA GLN A 79 5.04 -51.41 2.70
C GLN A 79 5.97 -52.32 1.87
N ALA A 80 5.51 -52.79 0.70
CA ALA A 80 6.35 -53.53 -0.25
C ALA A 80 7.43 -52.64 -0.89
N ALA A 81 7.10 -51.39 -1.24
CA ALA A 81 8.06 -50.42 -1.77
C ALA A 81 9.11 -50.02 -0.73
N GLU A 82 8.71 -49.80 0.53
CA GLU A 82 9.63 -49.50 1.64
C GLU A 82 10.56 -50.69 1.95
N ALA A 83 10.08 -51.93 1.87
CA ALA A 83 10.91 -53.14 2.02
C ALA A 83 11.91 -53.31 0.87
N ALA A 84 11.51 -53.05 -0.38
CA ALA A 84 12.40 -53.09 -1.54
C ALA A 84 13.48 -51.98 -1.48
N ALA A 85 13.12 -50.78 -1.03
CA ALA A 85 14.07 -49.69 -0.82
C ALA A 85 15.10 -50.00 0.28
N ALA A 86 14.67 -50.64 1.37
CA ALA A 86 15.57 -51.08 2.44
C ALA A 86 16.56 -52.16 1.98
N ALA A 87 16.12 -53.10 1.13
CA ALA A 87 17.00 -54.11 0.51
C ALA A 87 18.05 -53.45 -0.42
N ALA A 88 17.62 -52.51 -1.29
CA ALA A 88 18.53 -51.79 -2.17
C ALA A 88 19.57 -50.93 -1.41
N HIS A 89 19.18 -50.37 -0.27
CA HIS A 89 20.08 -49.59 0.58
C HIS A 89 21.08 -50.47 1.35
N ALA A 90 20.73 -51.72 1.65
CA ALA A 90 21.64 -52.70 2.23
C ALA A 90 22.70 -53.18 1.21
N ASP A 91 22.31 -53.37 -0.06
CA ASP A 91 23.23 -53.76 -1.14
C ASP A 91 24.18 -52.63 -1.57
N ALA A 92 23.73 -51.36 -1.47
CA ALA A 92 24.57 -50.20 -1.78
C ALA A 92 25.64 -49.89 -0.71
N ALA A 93 25.47 -50.37 0.53
CA ALA A 93 26.38 -50.10 1.64
C ALA A 93 27.73 -50.85 1.55
N THR A 94 27.90 -51.75 0.58
CA THR A 94 29.09 -52.60 0.41
C THR A 94 30.07 -52.17 -0.70
N VAL A 95 29.81 -51.09 -1.44
CA VAL A 95 30.66 -50.69 -2.57
C VAL A 95 31.58 -49.54 -2.18
N ASN A 96 32.82 -49.86 -1.83
CA ASN A 96 33.88 -48.86 -1.60
C ASN A 96 35.12 -49.29 -2.40
N ILE A 97 35.38 -48.64 -3.55
CA ILE A 97 36.54 -48.92 -4.42
C ILE A 97 37.62 -47.87 -4.11
N PRO A 98 38.76 -48.24 -3.49
CA PRO A 98 39.88 -47.30 -3.33
C PRO A 98 40.62 -47.12 -4.67
N LEU A 99 41.10 -45.91 -4.94
CA LEU A 99 42.05 -45.65 -6.03
C LEU A 99 43.38 -46.38 -5.76
N LEU A 100 43.66 -47.43 -6.53
CA LEU A 100 44.96 -48.10 -6.55
C LEU A 100 45.91 -47.31 -7.46
N THR A 101 46.91 -46.66 -6.89
CA THR A 101 48.05 -46.10 -7.64
C THR A 101 49.18 -47.13 -7.65
N GLY A 102 49.50 -47.65 -8.84
CA GLY A 102 50.56 -48.64 -9.07
C GLY A 102 51.46 -48.24 -10.24
N ASN A 103 52.75 -48.49 -10.09
CA ASN A 103 53.88 -47.94 -10.84
C ASN A 103 53.85 -48.02 -12.39
N ALA A 104 54.44 -46.97 -12.98
CA ALA A 104 55.04 -46.86 -14.32
C ALA A 104 54.16 -47.18 -15.54
N GLY A 105 53.39 -46.17 -15.98
CA GLY A 105 52.99 -46.03 -17.38
C GLY A 105 51.80 -46.88 -17.85
N ARG A 106 50.99 -47.43 -16.95
CA ARG A 106 49.75 -48.14 -17.30
C ARG A 106 48.57 -47.63 -16.50
N MET A 107 47.40 -47.49 -17.13
CA MET A 107 46.14 -47.15 -16.46
C MET A 107 45.11 -48.26 -16.65
N LEU A 108 44.23 -48.41 -15.66
CA LEU A 108 43.11 -49.34 -15.72
C LEU A 108 41.99 -48.70 -16.55
N GLY A 109 41.68 -49.29 -17.71
CA GLY A 109 40.69 -48.77 -18.66
C GLY A 109 39.74 -49.87 -19.15
N VAL A 110 38.64 -49.48 -19.78
CA VAL A 110 37.73 -50.44 -20.44
C VAL A 110 38.37 -50.87 -21.76
N ALA A 111 38.37 -52.17 -22.05
CA ALA A 111 38.89 -52.73 -23.29
C ALA A 111 38.07 -52.23 -24.50
N GLU A 112 38.63 -52.39 -25.71
CA GLU A 112 37.99 -51.93 -26.96
C GLU A 112 36.63 -52.59 -27.25
N ASP A 113 36.32 -53.70 -26.57
CA ASP A 113 35.01 -54.35 -26.61
C ASP A 113 33.92 -53.62 -25.80
N GLY A 114 34.29 -52.60 -25.02
CA GLY A 114 33.39 -51.81 -24.17
C GLY A 114 32.79 -52.58 -22.99
N ALA A 115 33.23 -53.82 -22.74
CA ALA A 115 32.58 -54.75 -21.82
C ALA A 115 33.52 -55.29 -20.73
N SER A 116 34.84 -55.25 -20.93
CA SER A 116 35.82 -55.79 -19.98
C SER A 116 36.84 -54.76 -19.50
N MET A 117 37.40 -54.92 -18.30
CA MET A 117 38.50 -54.10 -17.79
C MET A 117 39.85 -54.66 -18.24
N ALA A 118 40.77 -53.80 -18.67
CA ALA A 118 42.13 -54.16 -19.08
C ALA A 118 43.18 -53.13 -18.62
N TRP A 119 44.43 -53.57 -18.51
CA TRP A 119 45.56 -52.67 -18.29
C TRP A 119 46.00 -52.06 -19.62
N VAL A 120 45.83 -50.75 -19.78
CA VAL A 120 46.17 -50.01 -20.99
C VAL A 120 47.59 -49.47 -20.89
N ASP A 121 48.40 -49.71 -21.93
CA ASP A 121 49.77 -49.21 -22.01
C ASP A 121 49.79 -47.74 -22.44
N MET A 122 50.22 -46.86 -21.53
CA MET A 122 50.26 -45.41 -21.75
C MET A 122 51.63 -44.93 -22.26
N SER A 123 52.58 -45.84 -22.50
CA SER A 123 53.89 -45.48 -23.05
C SER A 123 53.86 -44.60 -24.32
N PRO A 124 52.87 -44.66 -25.24
CA PRO A 124 52.78 -43.74 -26.38
C PRO A 124 52.43 -42.28 -26.01
N TYR A 125 51.90 -42.03 -24.81
CA TYR A 125 51.40 -40.73 -24.34
C TYR A 125 52.38 -39.97 -23.43
N THR A 126 53.59 -40.51 -23.20
CA THR A 126 54.53 -40.00 -22.17
C THR A 126 55.56 -38.97 -22.65
N GLN A 127 55.35 -38.30 -23.80
CA GLN A 127 56.34 -37.35 -24.33
C GLN A 127 56.23 -35.89 -23.88
N ASP A 128 55.33 -35.53 -22.97
CA ASP A 128 55.28 -34.17 -22.42
C ASP A 128 55.83 -34.07 -21.00
N ALA A 129 56.82 -33.19 -20.83
CA ALA A 129 57.53 -32.90 -19.59
C ALA A 129 56.67 -32.19 -18.51
N ASP A 130 55.34 -32.17 -18.65
CA ASP A 130 54.40 -31.44 -17.80
C ASP A 130 53.86 -32.28 -16.62
N LEU A 131 54.28 -33.55 -16.48
CA LEU A 131 53.80 -34.48 -15.44
C LEU A 131 54.61 -34.43 -14.12
N ALA A 132 55.57 -33.51 -13.97
CA ALA A 132 56.50 -33.49 -12.84
C ALA A 132 56.20 -32.47 -11.72
N SER A 133 55.05 -31.77 -11.72
CA SER A 133 54.70 -30.78 -10.68
C SER A 133 53.58 -31.26 -9.74
N PRO A 134 53.78 -31.31 -8.40
CA PRO A 134 52.76 -31.73 -7.44
C PRO A 134 51.50 -30.83 -7.40
N ASP A 135 51.65 -29.57 -7.79
CA ASP A 135 50.59 -28.55 -7.64
C ASP A 135 49.60 -28.49 -8.83
N LYS A 136 49.79 -29.31 -9.86
CA LYS A 136 48.85 -29.43 -10.99
C LYS A 136 48.03 -30.73 -10.99
N GLY A 137 48.18 -31.58 -9.97
CA GLY A 137 47.40 -32.81 -9.79
C GLY A 137 45.88 -32.61 -9.60
N VAL A 138 45.41 -31.37 -9.45
CA VAL A 138 43.98 -31.01 -9.38
C VAL A 138 43.46 -30.43 -10.71
N ARG A 139 44.30 -30.33 -11.75
CA ARG A 139 43.95 -29.79 -13.08
C ARG A 139 44.08 -30.79 -14.23
N MET A 140 43.89 -32.09 -13.97
CA MET A 140 43.83 -33.11 -15.03
C MET A 140 42.43 -33.69 -15.19
N VAL A 141 41.50 -32.86 -15.70
CA VAL A 141 40.37 -33.29 -16.56
C VAL A 141 40.20 -32.24 -17.66
N ALA A 142 41.30 -31.85 -18.30
CA ALA A 142 41.28 -30.92 -19.43
C ALA A 142 42.60 -31.03 -20.17
N HIS A 143 42.81 -32.11 -20.93
CA HIS A 143 43.67 -32.15 -22.12
C HIS A 143 43.58 -33.55 -22.74
N ALA A 144 42.49 -33.79 -23.45
CA ALA A 144 42.38 -34.82 -24.48
C ALA A 144 41.32 -34.35 -25.45
N VAL A 145 41.67 -33.38 -26.29
CA VAL A 145 40.89 -33.09 -27.49
C VAL A 145 41.92 -33.05 -28.61
N ASP A 146 41.98 -34.14 -29.38
CA ASP A 146 42.64 -34.14 -30.67
C ASP A 146 41.80 -33.25 -31.60
N ASP A 147 42.43 -32.34 -32.33
CA ASP A 147 41.77 -31.43 -33.27
C ASP A 147 40.91 -32.18 -34.31
N ARG A 148 41.12 -33.49 -34.48
CA ARG A 148 40.32 -34.38 -35.34
C ARG A 148 38.94 -34.72 -34.79
N ASP A 149 38.72 -34.67 -33.47
CA ASP A 149 37.41 -34.94 -32.86
C ASP A 149 36.45 -33.73 -32.92
N LEU A 150 36.96 -32.53 -33.24
CA LEU A 150 36.15 -31.32 -33.49
C LEU A 150 35.44 -31.32 -34.86
N ALA A 151 35.81 -32.25 -35.75
CA ALA A 151 35.28 -32.33 -37.11
C ALA A 151 34.24 -33.46 -37.31
N ASP A 152 33.97 -34.27 -36.27
CA ASP A 152 33.04 -35.39 -36.33
C ASP A 152 31.63 -34.96 -35.84
N PRO A 153 30.61 -34.92 -36.73
CA PRO A 153 29.25 -34.53 -36.36
C PRO A 153 28.52 -35.57 -35.51
N GLU A 154 29.03 -36.81 -35.39
CA GLU A 154 28.39 -37.90 -34.63
C GLU A 154 28.94 -38.05 -33.21
N LYS A 155 30.10 -37.46 -32.89
CA LYS A 155 30.72 -37.50 -31.55
C LYS A 155 30.36 -36.31 -30.64
N GLY A 156 29.47 -35.42 -31.08
CA GLY A 156 29.12 -34.16 -30.42
C GLY A 156 28.34 -34.25 -29.10
N VAL A 157 28.53 -35.28 -28.27
CA VAL A 157 27.75 -35.47 -27.02
C VAL A 157 28.62 -35.47 -25.75
N SER A 158 29.95 -35.39 -25.84
CA SER A 158 30.81 -35.32 -24.65
C SER A 158 31.48 -33.97 -24.47
N MET A 159 30.67 -32.92 -24.31
CA MET A 159 31.15 -31.64 -23.78
C MET A 159 31.24 -31.73 -22.25
N VAL A 160 32.34 -32.26 -21.72
CA VAL A 160 32.74 -32.03 -20.33
C VAL A 160 33.38 -30.65 -20.24
N ALA A 161 32.55 -29.62 -20.23
CA ALA A 161 32.88 -28.29 -19.71
C ALA A 161 31.59 -27.51 -19.45
N HIS A 162 31.35 -27.15 -18.18
CA HIS A 162 30.51 -26.03 -17.76
C HIS A 162 28.98 -26.16 -17.68
N ALA A 163 28.38 -27.35 -17.69
CA ALA A 163 27.07 -27.47 -17.06
C ALA A 163 27.31 -27.57 -15.55
N ALA A 164 27.30 -26.44 -14.82
CA ALA A 164 26.93 -26.55 -13.42
C ALA A 164 25.59 -27.30 -13.43
N ASP A 165 25.56 -28.48 -12.80
CA ASP A 165 24.35 -29.31 -12.70
C ASP A 165 23.18 -28.35 -12.45
N ASP A 166 22.11 -28.42 -13.26
CA ASP A 166 20.94 -27.55 -13.08
C ASP A 166 20.46 -27.59 -11.62
N ARG A 167 20.69 -28.72 -10.94
CA ARG A 167 20.45 -28.90 -9.50
C ARG A 167 21.33 -28.02 -8.61
N LEU A 168 22.60 -27.79 -8.97
CA LEU A 168 23.52 -26.90 -8.24
C LEU A 168 23.20 -25.41 -8.47
N ILE A 169 22.81 -25.01 -9.69
CA ILE A 169 22.36 -23.64 -9.96
C ILE A 169 21.01 -23.36 -9.28
N ALA A 170 20.11 -24.34 -9.26
CA ALA A 170 18.80 -24.23 -8.62
C ALA A 170 18.82 -24.41 -7.09
N ALA A 171 19.91 -24.92 -6.51
CA ALA A 171 20.05 -25.10 -5.07
C ALA A 171 20.18 -23.76 -4.31
N PRO A 172 19.89 -23.74 -3.00
CA PRO A 172 20.24 -22.61 -2.14
C PRO A 172 21.72 -22.23 -2.30
N GLY A 173 21.98 -20.99 -2.68
CA GLY A 173 23.34 -20.49 -2.93
C GLY A 173 23.80 -20.55 -4.39
N GLY A 174 23.07 -21.23 -5.29
CA GLY A 174 23.40 -21.32 -6.72
C GLY A 174 23.48 -19.96 -7.42
N ALA A 175 22.67 -18.97 -6.99
CA ALA A 175 22.77 -17.59 -7.46
C ALA A 175 24.12 -16.91 -7.15
N SER A 176 24.86 -17.40 -6.15
CA SER A 176 26.21 -16.91 -5.82
C SER A 176 27.27 -17.44 -6.79
N LEU A 177 26.94 -18.47 -7.57
CA LEU A 177 27.82 -19.07 -8.57
C LEU A 177 27.66 -18.40 -9.95
N VAL A 178 26.61 -17.60 -10.15
CA VAL A 178 26.31 -16.94 -11.43
C VAL A 178 26.78 -15.49 -11.39
N GLY A 179 27.72 -15.13 -12.26
CA GLY A 179 28.14 -13.75 -12.45
C GLY A 179 27.11 -12.92 -13.22
N PHE A 180 26.88 -11.68 -12.77
CA PHE A 180 26.06 -10.66 -13.41
C PHE A 180 26.90 -9.41 -13.68
N LYS A 181 26.83 -8.89 -14.90
CA LYS A 181 27.42 -7.59 -15.29
C LYS A 181 26.38 -6.81 -16.08
N GLY A 182 25.96 -5.67 -15.54
CA GLY A 182 25.00 -4.78 -16.20
C GLY A 182 25.47 -4.33 -17.58
N ALA A 183 24.50 -4.02 -18.47
CA ALA A 183 24.77 -3.61 -19.84
C ALA A 183 25.30 -2.17 -19.97
N LEU A 184 25.26 -1.38 -18.90
CA LEU A 184 25.72 0.02 -18.90
C LEU A 184 27.25 0.09 -18.88
N ALA A 185 27.82 1.01 -19.65
CA ALA A 185 29.27 1.25 -19.66
C ALA A 185 29.74 1.62 -18.24
N GLY A 186 30.78 0.92 -17.76
CA GLY A 186 31.32 1.08 -16.41
C GLY A 186 30.72 0.15 -15.35
N SER A 187 29.72 -0.70 -15.67
CA SER A 187 29.26 -1.74 -14.75
C SER A 187 30.37 -2.72 -14.39
N VAL A 188 30.53 -3.01 -13.10
CA VAL A 188 31.45 -4.03 -12.57
C VAL A 188 30.73 -5.39 -12.46
N ALA A 189 31.49 -6.47 -12.59
CA ALA A 189 30.94 -7.82 -12.42
C ALA A 189 30.68 -8.10 -10.92
N ARG A 190 29.55 -8.71 -10.61
CA ARG A 190 29.11 -9.15 -9.28
C ARG A 190 28.40 -10.51 -9.38
N THR A 191 28.03 -11.15 -8.28
CA THR A 191 27.16 -12.34 -8.37
C THR A 191 25.69 -11.94 -8.52
N VAL A 192 24.85 -12.82 -9.08
CA VAL A 192 23.39 -12.64 -9.12
C VAL A 192 22.83 -12.58 -7.70
N ALA A 193 23.36 -13.38 -6.77
CA ALA A 193 22.97 -13.31 -5.36
C ALA A 193 23.20 -11.91 -4.77
N ASP A 194 24.39 -11.35 -4.96
CA ASP A 194 24.68 -10.01 -4.45
C ASP A 194 23.75 -8.98 -5.09
N ASP A 195 23.52 -9.04 -6.41
CA ASP A 195 22.66 -8.07 -7.10
C ASP A 195 21.21 -8.10 -6.58
N LEU A 196 20.69 -9.30 -6.35
CA LEU A 196 19.35 -9.51 -5.81
C LEU A 196 19.23 -9.15 -4.33
N ASN A 197 20.32 -9.21 -3.56
CA ASN A 197 20.38 -8.88 -2.13
C ASN A 197 20.56 -7.37 -1.86
N ASP A 198 21.28 -6.66 -2.74
CA ASP A 198 21.32 -5.19 -2.71
C ASP A 198 19.98 -4.58 -3.15
N GLY A 199 19.21 -5.33 -3.93
CA GLY A 199 17.89 -4.94 -4.41
C GLY A 199 16.76 -5.08 -3.38
N TYR A 200 15.57 -4.61 -3.76
CA TYR A 200 14.37 -4.74 -2.96
C TYR A 200 13.87 -6.19 -2.87
N ALA A 201 13.21 -6.54 -1.76
CA ALA A 201 12.49 -7.80 -1.69
C ALA A 201 11.33 -7.79 -2.70
N ASN A 202 11.04 -8.94 -3.29
CA ASN A 202 9.96 -9.11 -4.24
C ASN A 202 9.04 -10.23 -3.75
N PRO A 203 7.72 -10.01 -3.60
CA PRO A 203 6.80 -11.01 -3.07
C PRO A 203 6.74 -12.31 -3.90
N LYS A 204 7.08 -12.25 -5.20
CA LYS A 204 7.16 -13.45 -6.05
C LYS A 204 8.28 -14.41 -5.64
N ARG A 205 9.34 -13.91 -4.98
CA ARG A 205 10.39 -14.77 -4.37
C ARG A 205 9.83 -15.63 -3.22
N PHE A 206 8.68 -15.25 -2.67
CA PHE A 206 7.99 -15.93 -1.58
C PHE A 206 6.75 -16.71 -2.08
N GLY A 207 6.57 -16.83 -3.40
CA GLY A 207 5.48 -17.61 -4.00
C GLY A 207 4.25 -16.82 -4.41
N ALA A 208 4.25 -15.48 -4.28
CA ALA A 208 3.13 -14.67 -4.77
C ALA A 208 3.03 -14.75 -6.30
N LYS A 209 1.82 -14.93 -6.82
CA LYS A 209 1.54 -15.03 -8.25
C LYS A 209 1.22 -13.66 -8.85
N GLY A 210 0.40 -12.85 -8.18
CA GLY A 210 -0.06 -11.56 -8.70
C GLY A 210 -0.87 -11.69 -9.99
N ASN A 211 -1.62 -12.79 -10.12
CA ASN A 211 -2.35 -13.17 -11.32
C ASN A 211 -3.85 -12.80 -11.28
N GLY A 212 -4.31 -12.15 -10.21
CA GLY A 212 -5.71 -11.76 -10.00
C GLY A 212 -6.66 -12.90 -9.62
N SER A 213 -6.16 -14.08 -9.27
CA SER A 213 -7.01 -15.21 -8.85
C SER A 213 -6.48 -16.01 -7.67
N ALA A 214 -5.16 -16.09 -7.48
CA ALA A 214 -4.59 -16.74 -6.32
C ALA A 214 -4.56 -15.81 -5.11
N ASP A 215 -4.88 -16.36 -3.93
CA ASP A 215 -4.64 -15.67 -2.66
C ASP A 215 -3.12 -15.62 -2.38
N ASP A 216 -2.58 -14.41 -2.47
CA ASP A 216 -1.16 -14.09 -2.29
C ASP A 216 -0.82 -13.70 -0.84
N THR A 217 -1.79 -13.75 0.08
CA THR A 217 -1.64 -13.31 1.48
C THR A 217 -0.43 -13.93 2.17
N ALA A 218 -0.31 -15.26 2.14
CA ALA A 218 0.76 -15.96 2.86
C ALA A 218 2.15 -15.61 2.32
N ALA A 219 2.29 -15.50 0.99
CA ALA A 219 3.55 -15.16 0.34
C ALA A 219 3.98 -13.71 0.64
N ILE A 220 3.05 -12.76 0.56
CA ILE A 220 3.33 -11.36 0.86
C ILE A 220 3.64 -11.18 2.36
N GLN A 221 2.91 -11.86 3.24
CA GLN A 221 3.18 -11.80 4.68
C GLN A 221 4.56 -12.38 5.02
N ALA A 222 4.99 -13.47 4.39
CA ALA A 222 6.33 -14.03 4.57
C ALA A 222 7.42 -13.02 4.19
N ALA A 223 7.24 -12.27 3.10
CA ALA A 223 8.17 -11.21 2.70
C ALA A 223 8.25 -10.08 3.74
N ILE A 224 7.09 -9.65 4.28
CA ILE A 224 7.02 -8.63 5.35
C ILE A 224 7.75 -9.12 6.60
N ASP A 225 7.53 -10.38 6.98
CA ASP A 225 8.07 -10.96 8.20
C ASP A 225 9.60 -11.08 8.17
N VAL A 226 10.15 -11.50 7.03
CA VAL A 226 11.61 -11.57 6.82
C VAL A 226 12.26 -10.20 6.93
N LEU A 227 11.69 -9.18 6.28
CA LEU A 227 12.24 -7.82 6.36
C LEU A 227 12.10 -7.22 7.76
N ALA A 228 10.97 -7.42 8.42
CA ALA A 228 10.77 -6.96 9.79
C ALA A 228 11.81 -7.57 10.74
N ALA A 229 12.10 -8.88 10.60
CA ALA A 229 13.13 -9.56 11.37
C ALA A 229 14.55 -9.04 11.05
N ALA A 230 14.79 -8.62 9.81
CA ALA A 230 16.04 -7.98 9.38
C ALA A 230 16.16 -6.51 9.80
N GLY A 231 15.17 -5.96 10.51
CA GLY A 231 15.17 -4.57 11.02
C GLY A 231 14.40 -3.58 10.16
N GLY A 232 13.85 -4.00 9.03
CA GLY A 232 13.10 -3.17 8.07
C GLY A 232 13.54 -3.46 6.63
N GLY A 233 12.91 -2.77 5.69
CA GLY A 233 13.23 -2.87 4.26
C GLY A 233 12.06 -2.52 3.37
N VAL A 234 12.24 -2.73 2.07
CA VAL A 234 11.24 -2.39 1.07
C VAL A 234 10.86 -3.63 0.27
N ILE A 235 9.55 -3.86 0.13
CA ILE A 235 8.96 -4.84 -0.77
C ILE A 235 8.53 -4.09 -2.03
N ARG A 236 9.20 -4.38 -3.15
CA ARG A 236 8.85 -3.84 -4.47
C ARG A 236 8.03 -4.86 -5.25
N PHE A 237 6.78 -4.53 -5.49
CA PHE A 237 5.82 -5.38 -6.20
C PHE A 237 6.06 -5.30 -7.71
N PRO A 238 6.29 -6.42 -8.41
CA PRO A 238 6.13 -6.45 -9.86
C PRO A 238 4.68 -6.18 -10.27
N ASN A 239 4.46 -5.75 -11.51
CA ASN A 239 3.11 -5.58 -12.05
C ASN A 239 2.28 -6.85 -11.84
N GLY A 240 1.02 -6.65 -11.49
CA GLY A 240 0.10 -7.73 -11.17
C GLY A 240 -1.04 -7.28 -10.27
N ASN A 241 -2.04 -8.15 -10.20
CA ASN A 241 -3.14 -8.04 -9.26
C ASN A 241 -2.98 -9.12 -8.19
N TYR A 242 -2.72 -8.70 -6.95
CA TYR A 242 -2.45 -9.60 -5.84
C TYR A 242 -3.66 -9.59 -4.91
N PHE A 243 -4.26 -10.75 -4.67
CA PHE A 243 -5.35 -10.85 -3.70
C PHE A 243 -4.73 -11.07 -2.33
N CYS A 244 -4.94 -10.13 -1.40
CA CYS A 244 -4.36 -10.26 -0.07
C CYS A 244 -5.06 -9.46 1.02
N ASN A 245 -4.86 -9.89 2.26
CA ASN A 245 -5.02 -9.08 3.46
C ASN A 245 -3.77 -9.27 4.34
N VAL A 246 -2.95 -8.23 4.51
CA VAL A 246 -1.64 -8.35 5.17
C VAL A 246 -1.49 -7.40 6.36
N VAL A 247 -0.63 -7.79 7.30
CA VAL A 247 -0.23 -6.97 8.44
C VAL A 247 1.17 -6.44 8.21
N LEU A 248 1.28 -5.14 7.93
CA LEU A 248 2.53 -4.45 7.72
C LEU A 248 3.23 -4.14 9.06
N LYS A 249 4.54 -4.33 9.11
CA LYS A 249 5.38 -4.28 10.32
C LYS A 249 6.33 -3.09 10.32
N ASP A 250 6.88 -2.78 11.50
CA ASP A 250 7.83 -1.68 11.73
C ASP A 250 9.01 -1.67 10.75
N GLY A 251 9.24 -0.56 10.07
CA GLY A 251 10.35 -0.35 9.15
C GLY A 251 10.17 -1.03 7.79
N VAL A 252 9.02 -1.65 7.52
CA VAL A 252 8.74 -2.30 6.23
C VAL A 252 7.88 -1.38 5.36
N HIS A 253 8.27 -1.24 4.10
CA HIS A 253 7.61 -0.38 3.13
C HIS A 253 7.11 -1.19 1.94
N LEU A 254 5.88 -0.94 1.48
CA LEU A 254 5.32 -1.54 0.28
C LEU A 254 5.39 -0.51 -0.85
N VAL A 255 6.04 -0.86 -1.96
CA VAL A 255 6.18 0.04 -3.11
C VAL A 255 5.86 -0.67 -4.42
N SER A 256 5.22 0.04 -5.33
CA SER A 256 5.00 -0.45 -6.69
C SER A 256 6.28 -0.45 -7.53
N GLY A 257 6.42 -1.46 -8.38
CA GLY A 257 7.46 -1.55 -9.39
C GLY A 257 7.25 -0.64 -10.59
N ALA A 258 6.06 -0.07 -10.76
CA ALA A 258 5.69 0.75 -11.92
C ALA A 258 5.26 2.18 -11.58
N GLU A 259 5.21 2.57 -10.30
CA GLU A 259 4.75 3.89 -9.81
C GLU A 259 3.56 4.46 -10.62
N HIS A 260 2.35 3.93 -10.39
CA HIS A 260 1.13 4.41 -11.05
C HIS A 260 0.30 5.27 -10.10
N PHE A 261 -0.19 6.42 -10.60
CA PHE A 261 -1.15 7.30 -9.92
C PHE A 261 -2.38 7.49 -10.83
N GLY A 262 -3.58 7.28 -10.29
CA GLY A 262 -4.86 7.49 -11.00
C GLY A 262 -5.81 6.30 -10.94
N TYR A 263 -7.09 6.57 -11.20
CA TYR A 263 -8.16 5.58 -11.25
C TYR A 263 -8.04 4.77 -12.54
N LEU A 264 -7.61 3.52 -12.43
CA LEU A 264 -7.80 2.54 -13.49
C LEU A 264 -9.17 1.93 -13.27
N ALA A 265 -10.18 2.46 -13.95
CA ALA A 265 -11.42 1.72 -14.15
C ALA A 265 -11.03 0.31 -14.62
N GLN A 266 -11.70 -0.72 -14.12
CA GLN A 266 -11.47 -2.11 -14.48
C GLN A 266 -11.73 -2.27 -16.00
N VAL A 267 -10.73 -1.96 -16.82
CA VAL A 267 -10.76 -2.20 -18.26
C VAL A 267 -10.36 -3.66 -18.43
N ASP A 268 -11.14 -4.41 -19.21
CA ASP A 268 -10.85 -5.81 -19.51
C ASP A 268 -9.42 -5.95 -20.09
N GLY A 269 -8.49 -6.46 -19.28
CA GLY A 269 -7.07 -6.64 -19.66
C GLY A 269 -6.11 -6.64 -18.46
N PRO A 270 -4.85 -7.10 -18.63
CA PRO A 270 -3.86 -7.04 -17.57
C PRO A 270 -3.58 -5.58 -17.20
N ILE A 271 -3.95 -5.21 -15.98
CA ILE A 271 -3.73 -3.87 -15.41
C ILE A 271 -2.24 -3.55 -15.52
N ALA A 272 -1.90 -2.47 -16.24
CA ALA A 272 -0.58 -1.89 -16.12
C ALA A 272 -0.48 -1.32 -14.69
N GLY A 273 0.42 -1.86 -13.87
CA GLY A 273 0.64 -1.42 -12.49
C GLY A 273 0.48 -2.53 -11.44
N VAL A 274 0.42 -2.11 -10.17
CA VAL A 274 0.27 -2.99 -9.00
C VAL A 274 -1.06 -2.70 -8.33
N THR A 275 -1.90 -3.72 -8.22
CA THR A 275 -3.14 -3.68 -7.45
C THR A 275 -3.07 -4.70 -6.32
N LEU A 276 -3.40 -4.26 -5.10
CA LEU A 276 -3.70 -5.15 -3.98
C LEU A 276 -5.22 -5.19 -3.80
N SER A 277 -5.81 -6.33 -4.13
CA SER A 277 -7.25 -6.56 -4.00
C SER A 277 -7.54 -7.28 -2.69
N GLN A 278 -8.63 -6.91 -2.03
CA GLN A 278 -9.10 -7.56 -0.81
C GLN A 278 -9.39 -9.05 -1.08
N ALA A 279 -8.80 -9.94 -0.29
CA ALA A 279 -9.02 -11.39 -0.37
C ALA A 279 -10.13 -11.86 0.57
N ALA A 280 -10.31 -11.18 1.70
CA ALA A 280 -11.26 -11.49 2.77
C ALA A 280 -11.71 -10.23 3.51
N PRO A 281 -12.79 -10.29 4.34
CA PRO A 281 -13.20 -9.17 5.17
C PRO A 281 -12.05 -8.63 6.04
N GLY A 282 -11.93 -7.31 6.13
CA GLY A 282 -10.82 -6.61 6.77
C GLY A 282 -10.08 -5.67 5.81
N PHE A 283 -9.13 -4.91 6.34
CA PHE A 283 -8.31 -4.00 5.52
C PHE A 283 -7.32 -4.80 4.66
N VAL A 284 -7.06 -4.35 3.43
CA VAL A 284 -6.07 -4.98 2.52
C VAL A 284 -4.68 -4.89 3.12
N VAL A 285 -4.33 -3.73 3.66
CA VAL A 285 -3.13 -3.52 4.46
C VAL A 285 -3.55 -2.98 5.82
N ASP A 286 -3.18 -3.68 6.88
CA ASP A 286 -3.38 -3.23 8.26
C ASP A 286 -2.04 -3.13 8.98
N THR A 287 -2.00 -2.43 10.10
CA THR A 287 -0.85 -2.46 11.01
C THR A 287 -1.32 -2.72 12.44
N PRO A 288 -0.49 -3.35 13.29
CA PRO A 288 -0.86 -3.58 14.67
C PRO A 288 -0.80 -2.28 15.46
N ALA A 289 -1.69 -2.09 16.44
CA ALA A 289 -1.62 -0.93 17.35
C ALA A 289 -0.36 -0.92 18.25
N THR A 290 0.44 -1.98 18.22
CA THR A 290 1.63 -2.21 19.07
C THR A 290 2.96 -1.93 18.35
N LEU A 291 2.95 -1.22 17.21
CA LEU A 291 4.18 -0.78 16.55
C LEU A 291 5.09 -0.04 17.53
N LYS A 292 6.39 -0.37 17.54
CA LYS A 292 7.39 0.26 18.42
C LYS A 292 7.88 1.56 17.79
N ARG A 293 8.26 1.51 16.51
CA ARG A 293 8.77 2.68 15.76
C ARG A 293 7.66 3.43 15.06
N GLY A 294 6.74 2.72 14.42
CA GLY A 294 5.65 3.29 13.64
C GLY A 294 6.06 3.75 12.23
N VAL A 295 7.33 3.62 11.83
CA VAL A 295 7.83 4.11 10.55
C VAL A 295 7.60 3.04 9.47
N LEU A 296 6.73 3.32 8.51
CA LEU A 296 6.38 2.43 7.40
C LEU A 296 5.67 3.21 6.29
N SER A 297 5.56 2.65 5.09
CA SER A 297 4.80 3.31 4.03
C SER A 297 4.21 2.37 3.00
N VAL A 298 3.21 2.90 2.29
CA VAL A 298 2.63 2.31 1.08
C VAL A 298 2.76 3.35 -0.03
N LYS A 299 3.35 2.98 -1.17
CA LYS A 299 3.57 3.91 -2.30
C LYS A 299 3.26 3.30 -3.66
N GLY A 300 2.47 4.01 -4.48
CA GLY A 300 2.28 3.68 -5.91
C GLY A 300 1.36 2.48 -6.16
N ILE A 301 0.59 2.06 -5.16
CA ILE A 301 -0.22 0.85 -5.16
C ILE A 301 -1.70 1.22 -5.25
N ASN A 302 -2.43 0.53 -6.14
CA ASN A 302 -3.88 0.62 -6.23
C ASN A 302 -4.53 -0.40 -5.29
N PHE A 303 -5.68 -0.04 -4.71
CA PHE A 303 -6.43 -0.85 -3.77
C PHE A 303 -7.84 -1.13 -4.30
N GLN A 304 -8.24 -2.40 -4.30
CA GLN A 304 -9.56 -2.80 -4.76
C GLN A 304 -10.30 -3.57 -3.67
N GLY A 305 -11.50 -3.10 -3.33
CA GLY A 305 -12.42 -3.77 -2.42
C GLY A 305 -13.40 -4.68 -3.16
N LEU A 306 -14.06 -5.55 -2.40
CA LEU A 306 -15.05 -6.51 -2.91
C LEU A 306 -16.49 -5.98 -2.90
N GLY A 307 -16.69 -4.68 -2.66
CA GLY A 307 -17.99 -4.02 -2.62
C GLY A 307 -18.66 -4.04 -1.24
N ALA A 308 -19.90 -3.54 -1.18
CA ALA A 308 -20.65 -3.30 0.06
C ALA A 308 -20.85 -4.52 0.97
N ALA A 309 -20.81 -5.74 0.41
CA ALA A 309 -21.05 -6.98 1.16
C ALA A 309 -19.84 -7.44 1.99
N TYR A 310 -18.65 -6.90 1.73
CA TYR A 310 -17.41 -7.33 2.37
C TYR A 310 -16.83 -6.19 3.21
N ALA A 311 -17.05 -6.25 4.52
CA ALA A 311 -16.51 -5.29 5.47
C ALA A 311 -14.99 -5.18 5.31
N GLY A 312 -14.45 -3.97 5.31
CA GLY A 312 -13.03 -3.76 5.05
C GLY A 312 -12.73 -2.54 4.18
N GLY A 313 -11.47 -2.12 4.25
CA GLY A 313 -10.95 -0.91 3.62
C GLY A 313 -9.62 -1.14 2.93
N GLY A 314 -9.05 -0.09 2.34
CA GLY A 314 -7.77 -0.17 1.64
C GLY A 314 -6.60 -0.34 2.62
N VAL A 315 -6.21 0.76 3.26
CA VAL A 315 -5.08 0.78 4.20
C VAL A 315 -5.53 1.31 5.56
N ARG A 316 -5.21 0.58 6.62
CA ARG A 316 -5.33 1.04 8.00
C ARG A 316 -3.98 1.07 8.69
N PHE A 317 -3.62 2.25 9.16
CA PHE A 317 -2.47 2.49 10.01
C PHE A 317 -2.92 2.67 11.47
N GLN A 318 -2.36 1.86 12.35
CA GLN A 318 -2.51 1.85 13.79
C GLN A 318 -1.10 1.89 14.41
N GLY A 319 -0.87 2.79 15.37
CA GLY A 319 0.41 2.98 16.04
C GLY A 319 1.51 3.58 15.13
N THR A 320 1.14 4.12 13.97
CA THR A 320 2.07 4.59 12.95
C THR A 320 2.60 5.98 13.29
N ARG A 321 3.89 6.20 13.08
CA ARG A 321 4.58 7.46 13.38
C ARG A 321 5.53 7.76 12.24
N TRP A 322 5.42 8.94 11.63
CA TRP A 322 6.22 9.28 10.44
C TRP A 322 6.03 8.29 9.29
N GLY A 323 4.81 7.78 9.13
CA GLY A 323 4.43 6.89 8.04
C GLY A 323 3.91 7.63 6.82
N ALA A 324 3.70 6.92 5.72
CA ALA A 324 3.14 7.54 4.52
C ALA A 324 2.28 6.60 3.66
N ILE A 325 1.22 7.16 3.08
CA ILE A 325 0.46 6.57 1.98
C ILE A 325 0.56 7.56 0.82
N LYS A 326 1.22 7.15 -0.27
CA LYS A 326 1.54 8.06 -1.38
C LYS A 326 1.24 7.49 -2.75
N CYS A 327 0.74 8.31 -3.66
CA CYS A 327 0.48 7.91 -5.05
C CYS A 327 -0.39 6.65 -5.12
N CYS A 328 -1.41 6.55 -4.27
CA CYS A 328 -2.26 5.38 -4.15
C CYS A 328 -3.68 5.70 -4.61
N SER A 329 -4.34 4.71 -5.18
CA SER A 329 -5.78 4.78 -5.44
C SER A 329 -6.55 3.72 -4.64
N ALA A 330 -7.82 3.96 -4.36
CA ALA A 330 -8.69 3.00 -3.68
C ALA A 330 -10.10 3.00 -4.29
N ASN A 331 -10.65 1.81 -4.52
CA ASN A 331 -12.01 1.68 -5.06
C ASN A 331 -12.77 0.50 -4.47
N GLY A 332 -14.08 0.66 -4.29
CA GLY A 332 -15.00 -0.46 -4.06
C GLY A 332 -15.01 -1.00 -2.63
N PHE A 333 -14.66 -0.19 -1.64
CA PHE A 333 -14.60 -0.61 -0.24
C PHE A 333 -15.92 -0.38 0.50
N ALA A 334 -16.34 -1.35 1.30
CA ALA A 334 -17.46 -1.16 2.23
C ALA A 334 -17.14 -0.10 3.29
N ASP A 335 -15.87 0.04 3.68
CA ASP A 335 -15.37 0.98 4.68
C ASP A 335 -14.36 2.00 4.10
N GLN A 336 -13.49 2.55 4.95
CA GLN A 336 -12.54 3.60 4.60
C GLN A 336 -11.53 3.13 3.54
N ALA A 337 -11.19 4.01 2.59
CA ALA A 337 -10.05 3.77 1.72
C ALA A 337 -8.74 3.82 2.50
N PHE A 338 -8.57 4.87 3.31
CA PHE A 338 -7.36 5.14 4.07
C PHE A 338 -7.72 5.59 5.48
N LEU A 339 -7.24 4.86 6.49
CA LEU A 339 -7.51 5.15 7.89
C LEU A 339 -6.21 5.22 8.68
N HIS A 340 -5.95 6.34 9.36
CA HIS A 340 -4.96 6.42 10.42
C HIS A 340 -5.66 6.53 11.78
N ARG A 341 -5.57 5.49 12.59
CA ARG A 341 -6.34 5.36 13.84
C ARG A 341 -5.68 6.03 15.05
N ASN A 342 -4.36 6.03 15.11
CA ASN A 342 -3.60 6.63 16.20
C ASN A 342 -2.12 6.69 15.85
N GLY A 343 -1.45 7.72 16.35
CA GLY A 343 -0.07 8.02 16.01
C GLY A 343 0.10 9.48 15.62
N TRP A 344 1.15 9.77 14.85
CA TRP A 344 1.41 11.15 14.40
C TRP A 344 2.29 11.22 13.15
N GLY A 345 2.22 12.36 12.46
CA GLY A 345 3.11 12.67 11.34
C GLY A 345 2.91 11.75 10.15
N VAL A 346 1.70 11.21 9.94
CA VAL A 346 1.40 10.40 8.76
C VAL A 346 1.13 11.31 7.56
N VAL A 347 1.78 10.99 6.44
CA VAL A 347 1.59 11.70 5.18
C VAL A 347 0.63 10.94 4.28
N PHE A 348 -0.45 11.61 3.89
CA PHE A 348 -1.37 11.22 2.83
C PHE A 348 -1.13 12.16 1.66
N GLU A 349 -0.58 11.66 0.56
CA GLU A 349 -0.16 12.52 -0.55
C GLU A 349 -0.41 11.89 -1.92
N ASP A 350 -0.95 12.66 -2.85
CA ASP A 350 -1.29 12.16 -4.20
C ASP A 350 -2.18 10.92 -4.09
N LEU A 351 -3.38 11.11 -3.52
CA LEU A 351 -4.33 10.02 -3.29
C LEU A 351 -5.63 10.25 -4.04
N LEU A 352 -6.20 9.19 -4.58
CA LEU A 352 -7.53 9.21 -5.20
C LEU A 352 -8.37 8.04 -4.66
N ALA A 353 -9.53 8.30 -4.11
CA ALA A 353 -10.43 7.23 -3.69
C ALA A 353 -11.86 7.48 -4.20
N THR A 354 -12.50 6.43 -4.70
CA THR A 354 -13.88 6.48 -5.22
C THR A 354 -14.65 5.24 -4.78
N ASN A 355 -15.98 5.29 -4.77
CA ASN A 355 -16.84 4.16 -4.41
C ASN A 355 -16.43 3.49 -3.08
N CYS A 356 -16.11 4.30 -2.07
CA CYS A 356 -15.78 3.85 -0.73
C CYS A 356 -16.92 4.17 0.24
N LEU A 357 -16.86 3.61 1.44
CA LEU A 357 -17.95 3.69 2.43
C LEU A 357 -19.28 3.11 1.91
N LEU A 358 -19.22 2.07 1.08
CA LEU A 358 -20.41 1.43 0.49
C LEU A 358 -21.32 0.75 1.53
N GLY A 359 -20.83 0.52 2.74
CA GLY A 359 -21.61 0.01 3.86
C GLY A 359 -22.66 1.04 4.32
N ALA A 360 -23.94 0.64 4.28
CA ALA A 360 -25.05 1.55 4.53
C ALA A 360 -25.19 2.03 6.00
N ALA A 361 -24.90 1.17 6.98
CA ALA A 361 -25.13 1.45 8.39
C ALA A 361 -23.93 2.13 9.07
N ARG A 362 -24.13 3.33 9.63
CA ARG A 362 -23.13 4.09 10.42
C ARG A 362 -23.80 4.69 11.65
N THR A 363 -23.06 4.80 12.74
CA THR A 363 -23.52 5.40 14.01
C THR A 363 -22.67 6.60 14.44
N SER A 364 -21.62 6.90 13.66
CA SER A 364 -20.69 8.00 13.86
C SER A 364 -20.12 8.41 12.51
N VAL A 365 -19.52 9.60 12.46
CA VAL A 365 -18.95 10.12 11.21
C VAL A 365 -17.70 9.33 10.85
N VAL A 366 -17.62 8.87 9.61
CA VAL A 366 -16.48 8.15 9.04
C VAL A 366 -16.03 8.81 7.74
N GLY A 367 -14.73 8.80 7.46
CA GLY A 367 -14.15 9.38 6.26
C GLY A 367 -13.75 8.34 5.21
N VAL A 368 -13.83 8.63 3.92
CA VAL A 368 -13.15 7.80 2.91
C VAL A 368 -11.63 7.82 3.19
N LEU A 369 -11.09 9.02 3.39
CA LEU A 369 -9.84 9.24 4.13
C LEU A 369 -10.20 9.70 5.54
N GLU A 370 -9.72 8.98 6.53
CA GLU A 370 -9.98 9.26 7.93
C GLU A 370 -8.67 9.26 8.73
N THR A 371 -8.44 10.32 9.51
CA THR A 371 -7.31 10.36 10.44
C THR A 371 -7.73 10.76 11.84
N HIS A 372 -7.13 10.11 12.83
CA HIS A 372 -7.15 10.43 14.26
C HIS A 372 -5.75 10.76 14.79
N GLY A 373 -4.76 10.88 13.89
CA GLY A 373 -3.38 11.20 14.21
C GLY A 373 -3.16 12.65 14.62
N THR A 374 -2.01 12.92 15.22
CA THR A 374 -1.52 14.29 15.43
C THR A 374 -0.52 14.68 14.36
N ASP A 375 -0.47 15.94 13.91
CA ASP A 375 0.50 16.43 12.93
C ASP A 375 0.46 15.70 11.57
N ASP A 376 -0.70 15.18 11.18
CA ASP A 376 -0.82 14.49 9.90
C ASP A 376 -0.88 15.48 8.73
N PHE A 377 -0.40 15.04 7.56
CA PHE A 377 -0.35 15.84 6.34
C PHE A 377 -1.25 15.21 5.28
N ILE A 378 -2.21 15.98 4.76
CA ILE A 378 -3.18 15.54 3.76
C ILE A 378 -3.07 16.49 2.57
N ASN A 379 -2.35 16.08 1.53
CA ASN A 379 -1.91 16.97 0.47
C ASN A 379 -2.20 16.39 -0.92
N ARG A 380 -2.83 17.19 -1.80
CA ARG A 380 -3.14 16.76 -3.19
C ARG A 380 -3.91 15.44 -3.20
N VAL A 381 -5.03 15.43 -2.50
CA VAL A 381 -5.89 14.24 -2.38
C VAL A 381 -7.28 14.54 -2.90
N GLU A 382 -7.93 13.53 -3.48
CA GLU A 382 -9.31 13.59 -3.91
C GLU A 382 -10.05 12.36 -3.39
N MET A 383 -10.99 12.59 -2.49
CA MET A 383 -11.77 11.54 -1.84
C MET A 383 -13.22 11.68 -2.26
N ALA A 384 -13.77 10.59 -2.82
CA ALA A 384 -15.14 10.51 -3.24
C ALA A 384 -15.87 9.37 -2.52
N GLY A 385 -16.97 9.70 -1.87
CA GLY A 385 -17.88 8.75 -1.22
C GLY A 385 -18.81 8.03 -2.20
N GLN A 386 -19.94 7.54 -1.69
CA GLN A 386 -21.01 6.90 -2.47
C GLN A 386 -22.36 7.60 -2.24
N SER A 387 -22.47 8.92 -2.40
CA SER A 387 -23.78 9.56 -2.13
C SER A 387 -23.99 10.99 -2.62
N ALA A 388 -23.41 11.42 -3.75
CA ALA A 388 -23.71 12.78 -4.27
C ALA A 388 -25.23 13.05 -4.35
N ALA A 389 -26.05 12.08 -4.78
CA ALA A 389 -27.49 12.28 -5.02
C ALA A 389 -28.42 11.73 -3.93
N SER A 390 -27.91 11.05 -2.89
CA SER A 390 -28.78 10.37 -1.91
C SER A 390 -28.15 10.30 -0.52
N VAL A 391 -28.51 11.24 0.34
CA VAL A 391 -28.23 11.16 1.78
C VAL A 391 -29.18 10.14 2.40
N THR A 392 -28.62 9.12 3.05
CA THR A 392 -29.42 8.02 3.65
C THR A 392 -29.71 8.22 5.14
N ASP A 393 -29.05 9.18 5.78
CA ASP A 393 -29.20 9.49 7.21
C ASP A 393 -29.14 10.99 7.45
N ALA A 394 -30.06 11.54 8.24
CA ALA A 394 -30.13 12.97 8.54
C ALA A 394 -28.88 13.49 9.27
N ASN A 395 -28.13 12.62 9.94
CA ASN A 395 -26.89 12.98 10.64
C ASN A 395 -25.67 13.06 9.70
N LEU A 396 -25.81 12.71 8.42
CA LEU A 396 -24.73 12.83 7.41
C LEU A 396 -23.44 12.10 7.83
N PHE A 397 -23.51 10.81 8.13
CA PHE A 397 -22.36 10.09 8.72
C PHE A 397 -21.19 9.83 7.76
N ARG A 398 -21.36 9.96 6.44
CA ARG A 398 -20.28 9.67 5.48
C ARG A 398 -19.59 10.96 5.04
N ALA A 399 -18.36 11.15 5.47
CA ALA A 399 -17.49 12.21 4.98
C ALA A 399 -16.56 11.68 3.88
N ALA A 400 -16.22 12.52 2.90
CA ALA A 400 -15.12 12.19 1.99
C ALA A 400 -13.77 12.27 2.72
N ILE A 401 -13.54 13.36 3.46
CA ILE A 401 -12.36 13.50 4.32
C ILE A 401 -12.82 13.76 5.75
N ALA A 402 -12.38 12.94 6.70
CA ALA A 402 -12.63 13.13 8.13
C ALA A 402 -11.31 13.32 8.89
N VAL A 403 -11.19 14.47 9.55
CA VAL A 403 -10.00 14.85 10.32
C VAL A 403 -10.38 14.95 11.78
N TYR A 404 -9.85 14.02 12.55
CA TYR A 404 -9.81 14.04 14.00
C TYR A 404 -8.38 14.30 14.47
N GLY A 405 -8.11 14.09 15.76
CA GLY A 405 -6.80 14.30 16.34
C GLY A 405 -6.45 15.79 16.45
N ALA A 406 -5.17 16.13 16.32
CA ALA A 406 -4.69 17.49 16.55
C ALA A 406 -3.64 17.93 15.53
N ASN A 407 -3.61 19.23 15.23
CA ASN A 407 -2.55 19.93 14.51
C ASN A 407 -2.24 19.38 13.11
N SER A 408 -3.19 18.69 12.49
CA SER A 408 -3.06 18.21 11.12
C SER A 408 -3.17 19.33 10.07
N PHE A 409 -2.58 19.09 8.90
CA PHE A 409 -2.44 20.03 7.80
C PHE A 409 -3.10 19.46 6.55
N LEU A 410 -3.99 20.25 5.95
CA LEU A 410 -4.71 19.91 4.73
C LEU A 410 -4.36 20.93 3.66
N SER A 411 -3.93 20.47 2.47
CA SER A 411 -3.73 21.36 1.34
C SER A 411 -4.07 20.73 -0.01
N ASN A 412 -4.71 21.49 -0.90
CA ASN A 412 -5.11 21.00 -2.22
C ASN A 412 -5.92 19.69 -2.12
N ALA A 413 -6.79 19.60 -1.12
CA ALA A 413 -7.58 18.40 -0.84
C ALA A 413 -9.02 18.62 -1.27
N VAL A 414 -9.60 17.64 -1.96
CA VAL A 414 -10.98 17.65 -2.47
C VAL A 414 -11.77 16.54 -1.78
N GLY A 415 -12.86 16.91 -1.12
CA GLY A 415 -13.85 15.97 -0.62
C GLY A 415 -15.15 16.11 -1.40
N GLU A 416 -15.56 15.06 -2.11
CA GLU A 416 -16.74 15.10 -2.96
C GLU A 416 -17.63 13.84 -2.87
N GLN A 417 -18.82 13.94 -3.46
CA GLN A 417 -19.77 12.84 -3.61
C GLN A 417 -20.08 12.08 -2.32
N ALA A 418 -20.06 12.78 -1.19
CA ALA A 418 -20.33 12.25 0.13
C ALA A 418 -21.49 12.99 0.80
N ASP A 419 -21.86 12.58 2.01
CA ASP A 419 -22.84 13.33 2.81
C ASP A 419 -22.18 14.62 3.32
N ARG A 420 -20.88 14.57 3.65
CA ARG A 420 -20.04 15.72 4.00
C ARG A 420 -18.79 15.72 3.12
N GLY A 421 -18.41 16.85 2.55
CA GLY A 421 -17.14 16.94 1.82
C GLY A 421 -15.95 16.77 2.77
N ILE A 422 -15.72 17.76 3.62
CA ILE A 422 -14.63 17.75 4.61
C ILE A 422 -15.22 17.93 6.01
N TYR A 423 -14.91 16.98 6.89
CA TYR A 423 -15.32 16.99 8.29
C TYR A 423 -14.12 17.24 9.22
N ILE A 424 -14.24 18.23 10.09
CA ILE A 424 -13.31 18.50 11.19
C ILE A 424 -13.99 18.10 12.50
N GLY A 425 -13.51 17.02 13.12
CA GLY A 425 -14.06 16.44 14.33
C GLY A 425 -13.84 17.27 15.59
N PRO A 426 -14.56 16.97 16.68
CA PRO A 426 -14.49 17.73 17.92
C PRO A 426 -13.19 17.45 18.68
N GLN A 427 -12.22 18.36 18.58
CA GLN A 427 -11.06 18.40 19.49
C GLN A 427 -10.65 19.85 19.74
N SER A 428 -10.94 20.34 20.95
CA SER A 428 -10.60 21.71 21.34
C SER A 428 -9.08 21.89 21.42
N GLY A 429 -8.56 22.99 20.86
CA GLY A 429 -7.12 23.27 20.81
C GLY A 429 -6.35 22.47 19.75
N ALA A 430 -7.04 21.76 18.87
CA ALA A 430 -6.40 20.99 17.80
C ALA A 430 -5.56 21.86 16.86
N GLY A 431 -5.99 23.07 16.47
CA GLY A 431 -5.16 23.95 15.65
C GLY A 431 -4.92 23.45 14.23
N HIS A 432 -5.89 22.75 13.62
CA HIS A 432 -5.76 22.27 12.24
C HIS A 432 -5.57 23.43 11.26
N ARG A 433 -4.90 23.17 10.14
CA ARG A 433 -4.72 24.15 9.06
C ARG A 433 -5.19 23.58 7.74
N MET A 434 -5.97 24.37 7.02
CA MET A 434 -6.54 23.99 5.74
C MET A 434 -6.35 25.12 4.73
N ALA A 435 -5.81 24.79 3.55
CA ALA A 435 -5.60 25.76 2.49
C ALA A 435 -5.89 25.16 1.11
N LEU A 436 -6.56 25.91 0.23
CA LEU A 436 -6.86 25.45 -1.13
C LEU A 436 -7.66 24.13 -1.17
N CYS A 437 -8.48 23.90 -0.14
CA CYS A 437 -9.29 22.70 -0.03
C CYS A 437 -10.70 22.93 -0.57
N ARG A 438 -11.32 21.87 -1.07
CA ARG A 438 -12.62 21.92 -1.72
C ARG A 438 -13.58 20.88 -1.14
N GLY A 439 -14.80 21.31 -0.86
CA GLY A 439 -15.92 20.45 -0.50
C GLY A 439 -16.95 20.55 -1.62
N ASP A 440 -16.90 19.62 -2.58
CA ASP A 440 -17.56 19.77 -3.87
C ASP A 440 -18.64 18.72 -4.11
N SER A 441 -19.76 19.10 -4.71
CA SER A 441 -20.77 18.16 -5.21
C SER A 441 -21.23 17.12 -4.17
N ASN A 442 -21.38 17.55 -2.92
CA ASN A 442 -21.82 16.67 -1.84
C ASN A 442 -23.35 16.65 -1.73
N GLY A 443 -23.88 15.51 -1.30
CA GLY A 443 -25.30 15.35 -1.01
C GLY A 443 -25.75 16.29 0.12
N GLY A 444 -24.89 16.44 1.13
CA GLY A 444 -25.10 17.35 2.26
C GLY A 444 -24.21 18.58 2.19
N VAL A 445 -23.43 18.82 3.24
CA VAL A 445 -22.62 20.05 3.40
C VAL A 445 -21.24 19.92 2.75
N GLY A 446 -20.66 21.03 2.31
CA GLY A 446 -19.29 21.07 1.80
C GLY A 446 -18.27 20.85 2.92
N PHE A 447 -18.34 21.68 3.96
CA PHE A 447 -17.48 21.61 5.14
C PHE A 447 -18.33 21.52 6.40
N TRP A 448 -18.06 20.54 7.24
CA TRP A 448 -18.67 20.41 8.57
C TRP A 448 -17.58 20.53 9.63
N ILE A 449 -17.72 21.47 10.55
CA ILE A 449 -16.72 21.78 11.57
C ILE A 449 -17.34 21.65 12.96
N ASP A 450 -16.92 20.63 13.70
CA ASP A 450 -17.21 20.47 15.13
C ASP A 450 -16.02 20.88 16.01
N GLY A 451 -14.82 20.97 15.45
CA GLY A 451 -13.57 21.30 16.14
C GLY A 451 -13.02 22.70 15.83
N ASN A 452 -11.69 22.79 15.72
CA ASN A 452 -10.96 24.03 15.45
C ASN A 452 -10.11 23.91 14.17
N VAL A 453 -10.24 24.87 13.26
CA VAL A 453 -9.43 24.95 12.03
C VAL A 453 -9.16 26.39 11.60
N ILE A 454 -7.97 26.63 11.05
CA ILE A 454 -7.64 27.83 10.28
C ILE A 454 -7.74 27.47 8.80
N GLY A 455 -8.77 27.97 8.12
CA GLY A 455 -9.05 27.78 6.71
C GLY A 455 -8.68 29.00 5.86
N SER A 456 -8.03 28.79 4.72
CA SER A 456 -7.73 29.84 3.75
C SER A 456 -8.01 29.39 2.32
N VAL A 457 -8.67 30.24 1.53
CA VAL A 457 -8.94 29.98 0.10
C VAL A 457 -9.59 28.61 -0.13
N CYS A 458 -10.53 28.24 0.74
CA CYS A 458 -11.27 26.99 0.63
C CYS A 458 -12.61 27.23 -0.08
N THR A 459 -13.06 26.28 -0.88
CA THR A 459 -14.27 26.44 -1.70
C THR A 459 -15.26 25.33 -1.43
N ALA A 460 -16.48 25.69 -1.04
CA ALA A 460 -17.63 24.79 -1.02
C ALA A 460 -18.40 25.03 -2.33
N TYR A 461 -18.43 24.05 -3.23
CA TYR A 461 -19.07 24.20 -4.54
C TYR A 461 -20.15 23.15 -4.79
N ASN A 462 -21.31 23.55 -5.29
CA ASN A 462 -22.36 22.64 -5.77
C ASN A 462 -22.81 21.60 -4.71
N ASN A 463 -22.84 21.98 -3.43
CA ASN A 463 -23.34 21.10 -2.37
C ASN A 463 -24.87 21.18 -2.26
N SER A 464 -25.43 20.43 -1.30
CA SER A 464 -26.88 20.31 -1.10
C SER A 464 -27.59 19.49 -2.20
N LEU A 465 -26.88 18.55 -2.84
CA LEU A 465 -27.40 17.77 -3.97
C LEU A 465 -28.51 16.77 -3.57
N ALA A 466 -28.54 16.30 -2.32
CA ALA A 466 -29.60 15.42 -1.83
C ALA A 466 -30.88 16.18 -1.43
N GLY A 467 -30.83 17.51 -1.39
CA GLY A 467 -31.96 18.37 -1.10
C GLY A 467 -31.60 19.83 -1.35
N SER A 468 -32.02 20.37 -2.49
CA SER A 468 -31.72 21.75 -2.90
C SER A 468 -32.09 22.77 -1.80
N GLY A 469 -31.13 23.61 -1.40
CA GLY A 469 -31.29 24.61 -0.33
C GLY A 469 -31.42 24.06 1.09
N LEU A 470 -31.18 22.76 1.32
CA LEU A 470 -31.28 22.12 2.65
C LEU A 470 -29.98 22.19 3.45
N TYR A 471 -28.83 22.20 2.78
CA TYR A 471 -27.51 22.10 3.38
C TYR A 471 -26.63 23.28 2.99
N SER A 472 -25.83 23.75 3.95
CA SER A 472 -24.95 24.91 3.81
C SER A 472 -23.59 24.51 3.22
N GLY A 473 -22.88 25.48 2.64
CA GLY A 473 -21.53 25.24 2.15
C GLY A 473 -20.53 24.99 3.27
N PHE A 474 -20.52 25.87 4.26
CA PHE A 474 -19.79 25.71 5.52
C PHE A 474 -20.79 25.62 6.66
N TYR A 475 -20.68 24.59 7.48
CA TYR A 475 -21.44 24.38 8.69
C TYR A 475 -20.47 24.29 9.88
N ALA A 476 -20.57 25.23 10.81
CA ALA A 476 -19.84 25.26 12.06
C ALA A 476 -20.82 25.02 13.21
N SER A 477 -20.68 23.88 13.89
CA SER A 477 -21.59 23.51 14.97
C SER A 477 -21.31 24.33 16.23
N ALA A 478 -22.20 24.21 17.22
CA ALA A 478 -22.05 24.86 18.52
C ALA A 478 -20.80 24.41 19.31
N THR A 479 -20.19 23.28 18.93
CA THR A 479 -18.94 22.80 19.55
C THR A 479 -17.69 23.33 18.87
N SER A 480 -17.81 23.88 17.67
CA SER A 480 -16.68 24.50 16.99
C SER A 480 -16.15 25.68 17.80
N SER A 481 -14.86 25.96 17.68
CA SER A 481 -14.24 26.98 18.50
C SER A 481 -13.02 27.59 17.83
N GLY A 482 -12.95 28.93 17.84
CA GLY A 482 -11.76 29.69 17.43
C GLY A 482 -11.35 29.47 15.97
N CYS A 483 -12.27 29.05 15.11
CA CYS A 483 -11.97 28.83 13.69
C CYS A 483 -11.75 30.16 12.99
N LYS A 484 -10.82 30.18 12.04
CA LYS A 484 -10.54 31.38 11.23
C LYS A 484 -10.63 31.02 9.76
N PHE A 485 -11.56 31.63 9.06
CA PHE A 485 -11.72 31.46 7.61
C PHE A 485 -11.33 32.75 6.90
N SER A 486 -10.51 32.62 5.86
CA SER A 486 -10.03 33.76 5.07
C SER A 486 -10.14 33.48 3.58
N SER A 487 -10.77 34.39 2.83
CA SER A 487 -10.95 34.27 1.37
C SER A 487 -11.59 32.95 0.93
N CYS A 488 -12.39 32.33 1.79
CA CYS A 488 -13.15 31.13 1.44
C CYS A 488 -14.40 31.50 0.63
N ARG A 489 -14.88 30.56 -0.19
CA ARG A 489 -16.05 30.75 -1.06
C ARG A 489 -17.09 29.66 -0.87
N SER A 490 -18.36 30.04 -0.77
CA SER A 490 -19.50 29.11 -0.79
C SER A 490 -20.41 29.35 -1.97
N ASP A 491 -20.34 28.48 -2.96
CA ASP A 491 -21.00 28.64 -4.25
C ASP A 491 -21.98 27.51 -4.53
N GLY A 492 -23.27 27.82 -4.48
CA GLY A 492 -24.26 26.95 -5.10
C GLY A 492 -24.00 26.85 -6.60
N HIS A 493 -24.57 25.82 -7.23
CA HIS A 493 -24.38 25.65 -8.67
C HIS A 493 -25.04 26.78 -9.46
N ASP A 494 -26.30 27.02 -9.16
CA ASP A 494 -27.16 28.04 -9.73
C ASP A 494 -28.41 28.24 -8.85
N ALA A 495 -29.41 28.98 -9.34
CA ALA A 495 -30.65 29.22 -8.62
C ALA A 495 -31.57 27.98 -8.46
N THR A 496 -31.29 26.88 -9.18
CA THR A 496 -32.06 25.62 -9.10
C THR A 496 -31.47 24.66 -8.07
N ILE A 497 -30.15 24.73 -7.86
CA ILE A 497 -29.43 23.98 -6.82
C ILE A 497 -28.63 24.96 -5.94
N PRO A 498 -29.30 25.87 -5.19
CA PRO A 498 -28.64 26.66 -4.19
C PRO A 498 -28.22 25.84 -2.97
N GLN A 499 -27.24 26.35 -2.24
CA GLN A 499 -26.98 25.92 -0.87
C GLN A 499 -27.94 26.65 0.09
N LYS A 500 -28.09 26.17 1.33
CA LYS A 500 -28.94 26.82 2.34
C LYS A 500 -28.36 28.18 2.75
N TYR A 501 -27.25 28.14 3.50
CA TYR A 501 -26.39 29.30 3.74
C TYR A 501 -25.02 29.10 3.11
N GLY A 502 -24.31 30.20 2.89
CA GLY A 502 -22.88 30.09 2.59
C GLY A 502 -22.10 29.57 3.78
N TYR A 503 -22.35 30.19 4.93
CA TYR A 503 -21.74 29.90 6.22
C TYR A 503 -22.83 29.85 7.28
N GLU A 504 -22.96 28.70 7.94
CA GLU A 504 -23.92 28.47 9.01
C GLU A 504 -23.16 28.22 10.30
N ASP A 505 -23.20 29.16 11.23
CA ASP A 505 -22.41 29.15 12.46
C ASP A 505 -23.29 29.22 13.72
N TYR A 506 -23.19 28.17 14.53
CA TYR A 506 -23.93 28.00 15.77
C TYR A 506 -23.13 28.31 17.05
N VAL A 507 -21.91 28.81 16.94
CA VAL A 507 -21.11 29.21 18.10
C VAL A 507 -21.73 30.44 18.77
N SER A 508 -22.06 30.29 20.05
CA SER A 508 -22.49 31.38 20.93
C SER A 508 -21.61 31.36 22.18
N ASN A 509 -20.70 32.34 22.31
CA ASN A 509 -19.76 32.41 23.42
C ASN A 509 -19.36 33.86 23.73
N SER A 510 -19.39 34.24 25.01
CA SER A 510 -19.01 35.59 25.44
C SER A 510 -17.53 35.89 25.28
N ASN A 511 -16.67 34.88 25.19
CA ASN A 511 -15.25 35.05 24.93
C ASN A 511 -14.99 35.16 23.42
N ALA A 512 -14.65 36.36 22.97
CA ALA A 512 -14.39 36.64 21.55
C ALA A 512 -13.26 35.82 20.94
N ASN A 513 -12.31 35.30 21.74
CA ASN A 513 -11.17 34.52 21.25
C ASN A 513 -11.53 33.07 20.86
N VAL A 514 -12.67 32.57 21.30
CA VAL A 514 -13.14 31.20 21.02
C VAL A 514 -14.30 31.18 20.03
N ARG A 515 -14.77 32.35 19.59
CA ARG A 515 -15.73 32.48 18.49
C ARG A 515 -15.03 32.25 17.17
N ASN A 516 -15.76 31.82 16.16
CA ASN A 516 -15.20 31.74 14.82
C ASN A 516 -15.15 33.15 14.21
N SER A 517 -14.30 33.30 13.20
CA SER A 517 -14.18 34.53 12.43
C SER A 517 -14.07 34.23 10.95
N TYR A 518 -14.79 35.00 10.15
CA TYR A 518 -14.79 34.92 8.69
C TYR A 518 -14.24 36.23 8.13
N ILE A 519 -13.22 36.16 7.28
CA ILE A 519 -12.53 37.34 6.75
C ILE A 519 -12.52 37.22 5.22
N ASP A 520 -13.05 38.22 4.52
CA ASP A 520 -13.09 38.20 3.04
C ASP A 520 -13.78 36.94 2.49
N CYS A 521 -14.76 36.41 3.23
CA CYS A 521 -15.47 35.19 2.87
C CYS A 521 -16.69 35.56 2.02
N GLY A 522 -16.84 34.88 0.88
CA GLY A 522 -17.88 35.19 -0.11
C GLY A 522 -18.63 33.96 -0.58
N GLY A 523 -19.56 34.16 -1.52
CA GLY A 523 -20.34 33.08 -2.08
C GLY A 523 -21.51 33.54 -2.95
N PHE A 524 -22.00 32.67 -3.82
CA PHE A 524 -23.21 32.88 -4.62
C PHE A 524 -24.19 31.72 -4.47
N TYR A 525 -25.46 31.97 -4.83
CA TYR A 525 -26.51 30.95 -4.86
C TYR A 525 -26.71 30.26 -3.49
N ASN A 526 -26.89 31.07 -2.44
CA ASN A 526 -27.19 30.62 -1.08
C ASN A 526 -28.61 31.12 -0.71
N ALA A 527 -29.58 30.20 -0.62
CA ALA A 527 -31.02 30.49 -0.62
C ALA A 527 -31.50 31.28 0.60
N SER A 528 -30.93 31.01 1.77
CA SER A 528 -31.29 31.67 3.04
C SER A 528 -30.38 32.84 3.39
N GLY A 529 -29.33 33.08 2.60
CA GLY A 529 -28.35 34.14 2.84
C GLY A 529 -26.91 33.64 2.83
N LEU A 530 -25.95 34.57 2.84
CA LEU A 530 -24.54 34.19 2.82
C LEU A 530 -24.06 33.70 4.20
N PHE A 531 -24.52 34.30 5.28
CA PHE A 531 -24.10 33.98 6.64
C PHE A 531 -25.32 33.81 7.56
N LEU A 532 -25.24 32.83 8.46
CA LEU A 532 -26.02 32.75 9.69
C LEU A 532 -25.02 32.72 10.85
N THR A 533 -25.08 33.70 11.74
CA THR A 533 -24.35 33.70 13.01
C THR A 533 -25.32 33.81 14.18
N GLN A 534 -24.93 33.32 15.35
CA GLN A 534 -25.68 33.60 16.58
C GLN A 534 -25.71 35.12 16.84
N GLY A 535 -26.75 35.61 17.52
CA GLY A 535 -26.92 37.04 17.82
C GLY A 535 -25.88 37.58 18.80
N PHE A 536 -26.29 38.31 19.84
CA PHE A 536 -25.37 38.74 20.90
C PHE A 536 -24.52 37.55 21.37
N LEU A 537 -23.18 37.64 21.23
CA LEU A 537 -22.17 36.59 21.47
C LEU A 537 -21.87 35.58 20.33
N GLY A 538 -22.37 35.79 19.11
CA GLY A 538 -22.03 34.95 17.95
C GLY A 538 -20.74 35.32 17.23
N SER A 539 -20.30 34.45 16.31
CA SER A 539 -19.09 34.61 15.48
C SER A 539 -19.08 35.88 14.63
N GLY A 540 -17.87 36.40 14.36
CA GLY A 540 -17.67 37.67 13.64
C GLY A 540 -17.44 37.49 12.14
N VAL A 541 -17.94 38.45 11.34
CA VAL A 541 -17.74 38.47 9.88
C VAL A 541 -17.09 39.81 9.48
N VAL A 542 -15.87 39.75 8.97
CA VAL A 542 -15.07 40.90 8.55
C VAL A 542 -14.88 40.84 7.03
N ASN A 543 -15.82 41.39 6.28
CA ASN A 543 -15.78 41.39 4.81
C ASN A 543 -15.29 42.73 4.24
N PRO A 544 -14.78 42.76 2.98
CA PRO A 544 -14.81 43.99 2.20
C PRO A 544 -16.27 44.47 2.04
N PRO A 545 -16.51 45.75 1.72
CA PRO A 545 -17.87 46.29 1.70
C PRO A 545 -18.77 45.69 0.63
N GLN A 546 -19.51 44.64 0.99
CA GLN A 546 -20.72 44.27 0.28
C GLN A 546 -21.81 45.29 0.58
N ALA A 547 -22.53 45.69 -0.47
CA ALA A 547 -23.63 46.63 -0.40
C ALA A 547 -24.96 45.89 -0.46
N ILE A 548 -25.81 46.05 0.55
CA ILE A 548 -27.20 45.58 0.50
C ILE A 548 -28.14 46.74 0.17
N ARG A 549 -29.25 46.42 -0.50
CA ARG A 549 -30.33 47.37 -0.82
C ARG A 549 -31.63 46.86 -0.22
N PRO A 550 -31.93 47.20 1.04
CA PRO A 550 -33.16 46.74 1.69
C PRO A 550 -34.38 47.23 0.92
N ALA A 551 -35.44 46.43 0.85
CA ALA A 551 -36.67 46.78 0.15
C ALA A 551 -37.41 47.93 0.86
N ASP A 552 -38.15 48.76 0.11
CA ASP A 552 -38.98 49.84 0.67
C ASP A 552 -39.90 49.30 1.78
N GLY A 553 -39.99 50.00 2.92
CA GLY A 553 -40.72 49.55 4.11
C GLY A 553 -39.96 48.62 5.08
N THR A 554 -38.70 48.27 4.81
CA THR A 554 -37.92 47.41 5.72
C THR A 554 -37.60 48.13 7.04
N THR A 555 -38.12 47.62 8.16
CA THR A 555 -37.93 48.23 9.50
C THR A 555 -36.80 47.60 10.32
N ILE A 556 -36.41 46.36 10.01
CA ILE A 556 -35.24 45.68 10.62
C ILE A 556 -34.37 45.21 9.47
N VAL A 557 -33.13 45.69 9.42
CA VAL A 557 -32.21 45.41 8.31
C VAL A 557 -31.18 44.38 8.77
N ASP A 558 -31.12 43.25 8.08
CA ASP A 558 -30.06 42.27 8.30
C ASP A 558 -28.77 42.73 7.61
N VAL A 559 -27.73 42.94 8.41
CA VAL A 559 -26.41 43.38 7.95
C VAL A 559 -25.35 42.28 8.05
N THR A 560 -25.74 41.01 8.22
CA THR A 560 -24.79 39.90 8.32
C THR A 560 -23.83 39.88 7.12
N GLY A 561 -22.52 39.96 7.38
CA GLY A 561 -21.48 39.97 6.36
C GLY A 561 -21.44 41.19 5.43
N THR A 562 -22.15 42.27 5.78
CA THR A 562 -22.29 43.51 5.00
C THR A 562 -21.55 44.65 5.70
N SER A 563 -20.95 45.59 4.95
CA SER A 563 -20.45 46.85 5.53
C SER A 563 -20.91 48.12 4.81
N LEU A 564 -21.84 47.98 3.85
CA LEU A 564 -22.58 49.09 3.26
C LEU A 564 -24.09 48.76 3.14
N VAL A 565 -24.94 49.55 3.77
CA VAL A 565 -26.40 49.54 3.54
C VAL A 565 -26.73 50.70 2.61
N VAL A 566 -27.49 50.46 1.57
CA VAL A 566 -27.90 51.48 0.59
C VAL A 566 -29.42 51.63 0.65
N PHE A 567 -29.89 52.65 1.37
CA PHE A 567 -31.24 53.16 1.20
C PHE A 567 -31.23 54.07 -0.03
N ALA A 568 -32.03 53.72 -1.04
CA ALA A 568 -32.13 54.51 -2.27
C ALA A 568 -33.46 54.24 -2.98
N GLY A 569 -34.19 55.31 -3.28
CA GLY A 569 -35.43 55.25 -4.04
C GLY A 569 -36.62 54.79 -3.20
N TYR A 570 -36.60 55.05 -1.90
CA TYR A 570 -37.74 54.75 -1.04
C TYR A 570 -38.87 55.73 -1.37
N ALA A 571 -40.09 55.22 -1.52
CA ALA A 571 -41.29 56.03 -1.73
C ALA A 571 -42.15 56.08 -0.46
N THR A 572 -42.00 55.11 0.43
CA THR A 572 -42.73 55.01 1.70
C THR A 572 -41.86 55.49 2.85
N ALA A 573 -42.41 56.38 3.69
CA ALA A 573 -41.77 56.78 4.93
C ALA A 573 -41.50 55.54 5.80
N THR A 574 -40.23 55.19 5.97
CA THR A 574 -39.80 53.96 6.63
C THR A 574 -38.99 54.29 7.87
N THR A 575 -39.31 53.65 9.00
CA THR A 575 -38.53 53.79 10.24
C THR A 575 -37.76 52.50 10.51
N VAL A 576 -36.43 52.57 10.45
CA VAL A 576 -35.54 51.46 10.77
C VAL A 576 -35.30 51.47 12.28
N THR A 577 -35.60 50.35 12.93
CA THR A 577 -35.55 50.19 14.38
C THR A 577 -34.37 49.37 14.85
N ASN A 578 -33.77 48.56 13.97
CA ASN A 578 -32.60 47.76 14.31
C ASN A 578 -31.80 47.35 13.07
N PHE A 579 -30.52 47.07 13.28
CA PHE A 579 -29.69 46.28 12.37
C PHE A 579 -29.43 44.91 13.03
N THR A 580 -29.82 43.81 12.39
CA THR A 580 -29.59 42.46 12.90
C THR A 580 -28.41 41.81 12.20
N GLY A 581 -27.84 40.74 12.76
CA GLY A 581 -26.81 39.97 12.07
C GLY A 581 -25.38 40.52 12.16
N GLY A 582 -25.18 41.73 12.72
CA GLY A 582 -23.83 42.20 13.06
C GLY A 582 -23.30 41.53 14.34
N ALA A 583 -21.98 41.42 14.41
CA ALA A 583 -21.22 40.96 15.56
C ALA A 583 -20.60 42.13 16.35
N GLU A 584 -20.24 41.85 17.61
CA GLU A 584 -19.66 42.84 18.52
C GLU A 584 -18.41 43.49 17.92
N GLY A 585 -18.41 44.82 17.78
CA GLY A 585 -17.35 45.60 17.16
C GLY A 585 -17.51 45.86 15.65
N ASP A 586 -18.53 45.29 15.02
CA ASP A 586 -18.80 45.51 13.60
C ASP A 586 -19.08 46.99 13.31
N THR A 587 -18.59 47.47 12.18
CA THR A 587 -18.86 48.82 11.68
C THR A 587 -19.46 48.75 10.29
N ILE A 588 -20.67 49.29 10.14
CA ILE A 588 -21.36 49.42 8.86
C ILE A 588 -21.41 50.88 8.44
N ARG A 589 -21.46 51.11 7.12
CA ARG A 589 -21.77 52.41 6.55
C ARG A 589 -23.17 52.37 5.95
N VAL A 590 -23.94 53.44 6.06
CA VAL A 590 -25.32 53.52 5.57
C VAL A 590 -25.46 54.73 4.65
N LEU A 591 -25.80 54.52 3.37
CA LEU A 591 -26.23 55.59 2.48
C LEU A 591 -27.70 55.91 2.78
N GLY A 592 -27.98 57.15 3.16
CA GLY A 592 -29.30 57.63 3.53
C GLY A 592 -30.21 57.96 2.34
N ASP A 593 -31.51 57.82 2.58
CA ASP A 593 -32.61 58.28 1.73
C ASP A 593 -33.53 59.17 2.58
N ALA A 594 -34.05 60.25 1.99
CA ALA A 594 -34.89 61.22 2.70
C ALA A 594 -36.21 60.63 3.24
N GLN A 595 -36.65 59.47 2.75
CA GLN A 595 -37.83 58.76 3.27
C GLN A 595 -37.51 57.82 4.44
N VAL A 596 -36.24 57.65 4.82
CA VAL A 596 -35.83 56.73 5.88
C VAL A 596 -35.48 57.47 7.16
N THR A 597 -36.03 57.02 8.28
CA THR A 597 -35.73 57.51 9.63
C THR A 597 -35.11 56.39 10.46
N ILE A 598 -34.03 56.68 11.17
CA ILE A 598 -33.44 55.77 12.16
C ILE A 598 -34.08 56.04 13.52
N ALA A 599 -34.69 55.03 14.12
CA ALA A 599 -35.24 55.15 15.45
C ALA A 599 -34.14 55.16 16.53
N ASN A 600 -34.37 55.90 17.60
CA ASN A 600 -33.62 55.76 18.84
C ASN A 600 -34.35 54.77 19.75
N GLY A 601 -33.68 53.71 20.22
CA GLY A 601 -34.31 52.66 21.02
C GLY A 601 -33.34 51.58 21.49
N SER A 602 -33.87 50.40 21.82
CA SER A 602 -33.08 49.29 22.34
C SER A 602 -32.12 48.65 21.32
N GLY A 603 -32.37 48.80 20.02
CA GLY A 603 -31.52 48.28 18.96
C GLY A 603 -30.49 49.28 18.42
N ILE A 604 -30.84 50.57 18.42
CA ILE A 604 -30.00 51.65 17.85
C ILE A 604 -30.01 52.85 18.80
N ASN A 605 -28.81 53.34 19.13
CA ASN A 605 -28.59 54.57 19.85
C ASN A 605 -28.13 55.67 18.89
N THR A 606 -28.84 56.78 18.90
CA THR A 606 -28.56 57.95 18.05
C THR A 606 -27.85 59.03 18.86
N PRO A 607 -27.02 59.90 18.25
CA PRO A 607 -26.27 60.92 19.00
C PRO A 607 -27.16 61.92 19.72
N THR A 608 -28.40 62.08 19.25
CA THR A 608 -29.38 63.05 19.74
C THR A 608 -30.36 62.45 20.76
N ASN A 609 -30.27 61.14 21.06
CA ASN A 609 -31.28 60.40 21.81
C ASN A 609 -32.70 60.53 21.23
N ALA A 610 -32.82 60.75 19.93
CA ALA A 610 -34.09 60.97 19.22
C ALA A 610 -34.02 60.35 17.81
N ALA A 611 -35.17 60.06 17.20
CA ALA A 611 -35.18 59.54 15.84
C ALA A 611 -34.48 60.51 14.86
N VAL A 612 -33.65 59.98 13.96
CA VAL A 612 -32.86 60.76 13.00
C VAL A 612 -33.35 60.46 11.58
N ALA A 613 -33.98 61.45 10.94
CA ALA A 613 -34.26 61.36 9.50
C ALA A 613 -32.94 61.39 8.73
N LEU A 614 -32.74 60.42 7.85
CA LEU A 614 -31.55 60.35 7.02
C LEU A 614 -31.63 61.38 5.90
N ALA A 615 -30.52 62.04 5.61
CA ALA A 615 -30.41 62.92 4.45
C ALA A 615 -30.12 62.08 3.20
N ASP A 616 -30.76 62.45 2.08
CA ASP A 616 -30.54 61.79 0.78
C ASP A 616 -29.05 61.80 0.41
N LYS A 617 -28.55 60.65 -0.01
CA LYS A 617 -27.16 60.43 -0.46
C LYS A 617 -26.08 60.78 0.57
N THR A 618 -26.43 60.82 1.85
CA THR A 618 -25.46 61.06 2.93
C THR A 618 -25.01 59.74 3.54
N MET A 619 -23.70 59.62 3.81
CA MET A 619 -23.14 58.43 4.45
C MET A 619 -23.12 58.59 5.97
N TYR A 620 -23.65 57.60 6.67
CA TYR A 620 -23.65 57.48 8.12
C TYR A 620 -22.84 56.25 8.52
N THR A 621 -22.28 56.25 9.74
CA THR A 621 -21.54 55.10 10.27
C THR A 621 -22.27 54.56 11.48
N PHE A 622 -22.32 53.24 11.63
CA PHE A 622 -22.86 52.60 12.82
C PHE A 622 -21.87 51.56 13.32
N THR A 623 -21.61 51.54 14.62
CA THR A 623 -20.76 50.54 15.26
C THR A 623 -21.56 49.75 16.29
N GLN A 624 -21.53 48.42 16.21
CA GLN A 624 -22.20 47.56 17.17
C GLN A 624 -21.37 47.43 18.46
N TYR A 625 -21.99 47.71 19.60
CA TYR A 625 -21.40 47.48 20.92
C TYR A 625 -22.47 47.04 21.92
N ASN A 626 -22.20 45.96 22.63
CA ASN A 626 -23.07 45.32 23.61
C ASN A 626 -24.51 45.08 23.10
N GLY A 627 -24.63 44.60 21.87
CA GLY A 627 -25.91 44.33 21.21
C GLY A 627 -26.72 45.56 20.77
N VAL A 628 -26.14 46.77 20.85
CA VAL A 628 -26.76 48.04 20.41
C VAL A 628 -25.89 48.68 19.34
N TRP A 629 -26.51 49.23 18.30
CA TRP A 629 -25.80 49.99 17.27
C TRP A 629 -25.69 51.46 17.63
N TYR A 630 -24.48 51.99 17.65
CA TYR A 630 -24.22 53.40 17.90
C TYR A 630 -24.01 54.11 16.58
N MET A 631 -24.90 55.04 16.26
CA MET A 631 -24.77 55.92 15.10
C MET A 631 -23.69 56.97 15.38
N GLY A 632 -22.74 57.10 14.46
CA GLY A 632 -21.62 58.04 14.49
C GLY A 632 -21.77 59.23 13.56
#